data_AF-A0A2K8TB82-F1
#
_entry.id   AF-A0A2K8TB82-F1
#
_cell.length_a   1.000
_cell.length_b   1.000
_cell.length_c   1.000
_cell.angle_alpha   90.00
_cell.angle_beta   90.00
_cell.angle_gamma   90.00
#
_symmetry.space_group_name_H-M   'P 1'
#
loop_
_entity.id
_entity.type
_entity.pdbx_description
1 polymer ?
#
loop_
_entity_poly.entity_id
_entity_poly.type
_entity_poly.pdbx_seq_one_letter_code
_entity_poly.pdbx_strand_id
1 'polypeptide(L)'
;MSDENKPSEMIRVPTPLIPAVRELSRLHRQGRTSELLHSLDELILALDSNSRSANPTSQTILAICERLDKLESQNFGESNSNETGAIHNLADLEQKIEGMTARMTQFTQAIIKIQNHLNNQPRRQKKSYYNNSSYQGHTPRIQPLTEEGLASRLGVNVETIREQRINLHPPLFVAWCKGKDRSGMGWEFNENTGLYHPAS
;
A
#
# COMPACT_ATOMS: atom_id res chain seq x y z
N MET A 1 9.43 -54.77 -48.20
CA MET A 1 10.32 -54.44 -49.34
C MET A 1 10.03 -52.99 -49.67
N SER A 2 10.96 -52.10 -49.33
CA SER A 2 10.81 -50.66 -49.58
C SER A 2 11.07 -50.38 -51.06
N ASP A 3 10.21 -49.56 -51.67
CA ASP A 3 10.32 -49.08 -53.05
C ASP A 3 11.65 -48.33 -53.26
N GLU A 4 12.68 -49.05 -53.68
CA GLU A 4 14.02 -48.50 -53.95
C GLU A 4 14.14 -47.88 -55.36
N ASN A 5 13.07 -47.85 -56.15
CA ASN A 5 13.15 -47.46 -57.56
C ASN A 5 12.04 -46.47 -57.98
N LYS A 6 11.85 -45.42 -57.18
CA LYS A 6 11.02 -44.28 -57.59
C LYS A 6 11.88 -43.33 -58.45
N PRO A 7 11.45 -42.99 -59.68
CA PRO A 7 12.23 -42.11 -60.55
C PRO A 7 12.43 -40.73 -59.92
N SER A 8 13.58 -40.11 -60.16
CA SER A 8 13.88 -38.76 -59.65
C SER A 8 12.85 -37.74 -60.14
N GLU A 9 12.23 -37.02 -59.21
CA GLU A 9 11.26 -35.98 -59.50
C GLU A 9 11.95 -34.67 -59.90
N MET A 10 11.48 -34.03 -60.97
CA MET A 10 12.03 -32.75 -61.44
C MET A 10 11.43 -31.58 -60.66
N ILE A 11 12.09 -31.19 -59.58
CA ILE A 11 11.71 -30.01 -58.79
C ILE A 11 12.39 -28.76 -59.36
N ARG A 12 11.63 -27.68 -59.53
CA ARG A 12 12.19 -26.38 -59.96
C ARG A 12 12.96 -25.77 -58.80
N VAL A 13 14.27 -25.58 -59.00
CA VAL A 13 15.17 -25.00 -57.99
C VAL A 13 15.31 -23.49 -58.22
N PRO A 14 15.18 -22.65 -57.18
CA PRO A 14 15.50 -21.22 -57.24
C PRO A 14 16.93 -20.97 -57.75
N THR A 15 17.12 -19.96 -58.61
CA THR A 15 18.41 -19.66 -59.25
C THR A 15 19.61 -19.63 -58.29
N PRO A 16 19.52 -19.02 -57.08
CA PRO A 16 20.62 -19.02 -56.11
C PRO A 16 21.02 -20.40 -55.58
N LEU A 17 20.09 -21.37 -55.56
CA LEU A 17 20.30 -22.71 -55.02
C LEU A 17 20.80 -23.71 -56.06
N ILE A 18 20.76 -23.36 -57.35
CA ILE A 18 21.22 -24.20 -58.45
C ILE A 18 22.66 -24.75 -58.24
N PRO A 19 23.68 -23.94 -57.89
CA PRO A 19 25.04 -24.46 -57.71
C PRO A 19 25.13 -25.49 -56.57
N ALA A 20 24.47 -25.24 -55.43
CA ALA A 20 24.49 -26.13 -54.29
C ALA A 20 23.76 -27.45 -54.59
N VAL A 21 22.58 -27.40 -55.22
CA VAL A 21 21.81 -28.61 -55.57
C VAL A 21 22.54 -29.45 -56.63
N ARG A 22 23.26 -28.81 -57.56
CA ARG A 22 24.12 -29.53 -58.52
C ARG A 22 25.21 -30.32 -57.81
N GLU A 23 25.84 -29.73 -56.79
CA GLU A 23 26.91 -30.39 -56.04
C GLU A 23 26.38 -31.53 -55.17
N LEU A 24 25.25 -31.33 -54.48
CA LEU A 24 24.58 -32.40 -53.74
C LEU A 24 24.17 -33.57 -54.65
N SER A 25 23.66 -33.27 -55.86
CA SER A 25 23.33 -34.29 -56.86
C SER A 25 24.57 -35.05 -57.35
N ARG A 26 25.70 -34.35 -57.52
CA ARG A 26 26.99 -34.95 -57.88
C ARG A 26 27.46 -35.93 -56.80
N LEU A 27 27.44 -35.53 -55.54
CA LEU A 27 27.84 -36.35 -54.39
C LEU A 27 26.94 -37.60 -54.23
N HIS A 28 25.64 -37.44 -54.43
CA HIS A 28 24.67 -38.54 -54.41
C HIS A 28 25.01 -39.61 -55.46
N ARG A 29 25.27 -39.19 -56.71
CA ARG A 29 25.62 -40.11 -57.81
C ARG A 29 26.94 -40.83 -57.60
N GLN A 30 27.84 -40.25 -56.80
CA GLN A 30 29.13 -40.85 -56.46
C GLN A 30 29.07 -41.76 -55.22
N GLY A 31 27.90 -41.93 -54.59
CA GLY A 31 27.74 -42.72 -53.38
C GLY A 31 28.43 -42.12 -52.15
N ARG A 32 28.79 -40.82 -52.19
CA ARG A 32 29.48 -40.11 -51.09
C ARG A 32 28.45 -39.57 -50.08
N THR A 33 27.73 -40.47 -49.43
CA THR A 33 26.59 -40.12 -48.56
C THR A 33 27.01 -39.24 -47.37
N SER A 34 28.18 -39.47 -46.78
CA SER A 34 28.68 -38.66 -45.65
C SER A 34 28.95 -37.21 -46.04
N GLU A 35 29.59 -36.98 -47.18
CA GLU A 35 29.88 -35.64 -47.71
C GLU A 35 28.61 -34.92 -48.16
N LEU A 36 27.63 -35.67 -48.69
CA LEU A 36 26.32 -35.14 -49.04
C LEU A 36 25.59 -34.63 -47.80
N LEU A 37 25.54 -35.43 -46.73
CA LEU A 37 24.91 -35.03 -45.47
C LEU A 37 25.59 -33.80 -44.87
N HIS A 38 26.92 -33.77 -44.89
CA HIS A 38 27.68 -32.62 -44.41
C HIS A 38 27.42 -31.35 -45.23
N SER A 39 27.46 -31.45 -46.57
CA SER A 39 27.19 -30.32 -47.47
C SER A 39 25.74 -29.82 -47.36
N LEU A 40 24.79 -30.72 -47.06
CA LEU A 40 23.40 -30.36 -46.81
C LEU A 40 23.24 -29.60 -45.49
N ASP A 41 23.93 -30.04 -44.43
CA ASP A 41 23.93 -29.38 -43.13
C ASP A 41 24.52 -27.97 -43.22
N GLU A 42 25.65 -27.80 -43.92
CA GLU A 42 26.22 -26.47 -44.17
C GLU A 42 25.26 -25.54 -44.93
N LEU A 43 24.54 -26.07 -45.92
CA LEU A 43 23.55 -25.29 -46.68
C LEU A 43 22.39 -24.83 -45.79
N ILE A 44 21.90 -25.70 -44.90
CA ILE A 44 20.85 -25.38 -43.93
C ILE A 44 21.33 -24.29 -42.98
N LEU A 45 22.54 -24.44 -42.42
CA LEU A 45 23.14 -23.45 -41.52
C LEU A 45 23.34 -22.08 -42.18
N ALA A 46 23.76 -22.06 -43.45
CA ALA A 46 23.92 -20.83 -44.21
C ALA A 46 22.57 -20.12 -44.46
N LEU A 47 21.51 -20.88 -44.76
CA LEU A 47 20.16 -20.34 -44.93
C LEU A 47 19.59 -19.77 -43.63
N ASP A 48 19.80 -20.47 -42.51
CA ASP A 48 19.30 -20.07 -41.20
C ASP A 48 20.04 -18.85 -40.63
N SER A 49 21.34 -18.76 -40.91
CA SER A 49 22.16 -17.59 -40.56
C SER A 49 21.75 -16.34 -41.35
N ASN A 50 21.40 -16.51 -42.63
CA ASN A 50 20.96 -15.42 -43.47
C ASN A 50 19.53 -14.95 -43.11
N SER A 51 18.65 -15.87 -42.68
CA SER A 51 17.29 -15.56 -42.23
C SER A 51 17.28 -14.72 -40.93
N ARG A 52 18.21 -14.99 -40.01
CA ARG A 52 18.39 -14.19 -38.78
C ARG A 52 18.82 -12.75 -39.05
N SER A 53 19.43 -12.47 -40.20
CA SER A 53 19.83 -11.10 -40.59
C SER A 53 18.73 -10.31 -41.32
N ALA A 54 17.65 -10.96 -41.76
CA ALA A 54 16.80 -10.43 -42.83
C ALA A 54 15.49 -9.75 -42.36
N ASN A 55 15.21 -9.63 -41.05
CA ASN A 55 14.03 -8.87 -40.62
C ASN A 55 14.26 -8.09 -39.32
N PRO A 56 14.30 -6.75 -39.36
CA PRO A 56 14.39 -5.93 -38.14
C PRO A 56 13.25 -6.22 -37.16
N THR A 57 12.10 -6.69 -37.66
CA THR A 57 10.95 -7.12 -36.85
C THR A 57 11.29 -8.35 -36.00
N SER A 58 11.95 -9.36 -36.58
CA SER A 58 12.33 -10.58 -35.86
C SER A 58 13.38 -10.32 -34.78
N GLN A 59 14.33 -9.43 -35.06
CA GLN A 59 15.31 -9.01 -34.07
C GLN A 59 14.65 -8.23 -32.91
N THR A 60 13.69 -7.36 -33.23
CA THR A 60 12.91 -6.63 -32.23
C THR A 60 12.09 -7.59 -31.36
N ILE A 61 11.45 -8.59 -31.97
CA ILE A 61 10.68 -9.62 -31.25
C ILE A 61 11.59 -10.41 -30.30
N LEU A 62 12.76 -10.85 -30.73
CA LEU A 62 13.72 -11.56 -29.87
C LEU A 62 14.18 -10.69 -28.68
N ALA A 63 14.48 -9.41 -28.93
CA ALA A 63 14.86 -8.47 -27.87
C ALA A 63 13.71 -8.21 -26.87
N ILE A 64 12.46 -8.23 -27.34
CA ILE A 64 11.27 -8.14 -26.47
C ILE A 64 11.15 -9.40 -25.60
N CYS A 65 11.28 -10.59 -26.19
CA CYS A 65 11.23 -11.86 -25.45
C CYS A 65 12.31 -11.93 -24.36
N GLU A 66 13.56 -11.59 -24.68
CA GLU A 66 14.65 -11.59 -23.70
C GLU A 66 14.41 -10.60 -22.54
N ARG A 67 13.85 -9.42 -22.85
CA ARG A 67 13.47 -8.45 -21.81
C ARG A 67 12.32 -8.95 -20.94
N LEU A 68 11.34 -9.65 -21.51
CA LEU A 68 10.24 -10.24 -20.75
C LEU A 68 10.74 -11.33 -19.82
N ASP A 69 11.58 -12.25 -20.30
CA ASP A 69 12.16 -13.32 -19.48
C ASP A 69 12.94 -12.77 -18.27
N LYS A 70 13.68 -11.67 -18.47
CA LYS A 70 14.40 -10.99 -17.40
C LYS A 70 13.47 -10.34 -16.38
N LEU A 71 12.39 -9.70 -16.83
CA LEU A 71 11.40 -9.08 -15.95
C LEU A 71 10.61 -10.13 -15.16
N GLU A 72 10.22 -11.22 -15.81
CA GLU A 72 9.56 -12.35 -15.15
C GLU A 72 10.49 -12.95 -14.08
N SER A 73 11.76 -13.19 -14.41
CA SER A 73 12.74 -13.70 -13.44
C SER A 73 12.93 -12.77 -12.24
N GLN A 74 12.91 -11.45 -12.44
CA GLN A 74 12.98 -10.47 -11.36
C GLN A 74 11.73 -10.52 -10.47
N ASN A 75 10.53 -10.59 -11.07
CA ASN A 75 9.26 -10.62 -10.34
C ASN A 75 9.07 -11.93 -9.55
N PHE A 76 9.52 -13.08 -10.10
CA PHE A 76 9.50 -14.37 -9.41
C PHE A 76 10.58 -14.48 -8.32
N GLY A 77 11.71 -13.79 -8.48
CA GLY A 77 12.77 -13.73 -7.46
C GLY A 77 12.41 -12.85 -6.25
N GLU A 78 11.72 -11.72 -6.46
CA GLU A 78 11.32 -10.78 -5.39
C GLU A 78 10.12 -11.26 -4.57
N SER A 79 9.24 -12.08 -5.14
CA SER A 79 8.02 -12.52 -4.45
C SER A 79 8.32 -13.38 -3.21
N ASN A 80 9.39 -14.19 -3.21
CA ASN A 80 9.68 -15.10 -2.09
C ASN A 80 10.39 -14.44 -0.90
N SER A 81 11.14 -13.35 -1.09
CA SER A 81 11.85 -12.67 0.03
C SER A 81 10.95 -11.69 0.77
N ASN A 82 10.01 -11.08 0.07
CA ASN A 82 9.23 -9.95 0.57
C ASN A 82 7.98 -10.44 1.31
N GLU A 83 7.44 -11.60 0.91
CA GLU A 83 6.26 -12.22 1.53
C GLU A 83 6.57 -12.76 2.93
N THR A 84 7.71 -13.45 3.13
CA THR A 84 8.15 -13.88 4.47
C THR A 84 8.48 -12.66 5.37
N GLY A 85 8.98 -11.60 4.75
CA GLY A 85 9.15 -10.27 5.35
C GLY A 85 7.82 -9.63 5.79
N ALA A 86 6.80 -9.65 4.94
CA ALA A 86 5.50 -9.07 5.27
C ALA A 86 4.77 -9.88 6.35
N ILE A 87 4.88 -11.22 6.31
CA ILE A 87 4.23 -12.11 7.28
C ILE A 87 4.80 -11.95 8.69
N HIS A 88 6.14 -11.89 8.86
CA HIS A 88 6.70 -11.69 10.21
C HIS A 88 6.35 -10.32 10.78
N ASN A 89 6.37 -9.26 9.95
CA ASN A 89 5.97 -7.92 10.38
C ASN A 89 4.50 -7.89 10.80
N LEU A 90 3.63 -8.63 10.10
CA LEU A 90 2.21 -8.73 10.44
C LEU A 90 2.02 -9.44 11.79
N ALA A 91 2.70 -10.58 12.01
CA ALA A 91 2.65 -11.30 13.28
C ALA A 91 3.18 -10.46 14.46
N ASP A 92 4.28 -9.74 14.26
CA ASP A 92 4.85 -8.83 15.27
C ASP A 92 3.89 -7.67 15.58
N LEU A 93 3.21 -7.12 14.57
CA LEU A 93 2.20 -6.08 14.76
C LEU A 93 0.98 -6.61 15.51
N GLU A 94 0.50 -7.81 15.18
CA GLU A 94 -0.60 -8.48 15.88
C GLU A 94 -0.27 -8.68 17.36
N GLN A 95 0.92 -9.21 17.66
CA GLN A 95 1.39 -9.39 19.03
C GLN A 95 1.48 -8.06 19.79
N LYS A 96 1.95 -6.98 19.16
CA LYS A 96 2.02 -5.65 19.77
C LYS A 96 0.62 -5.08 20.05
N ILE A 97 -0.34 -5.29 19.14
CA ILE A 97 -1.73 -4.87 19.32
C ILE A 97 -2.39 -5.64 20.47
N GLU A 98 -2.16 -6.95 20.56
CA GLU A 98 -2.66 -7.76 21.69
C GLU A 98 -2.06 -7.29 23.02
N GLY A 99 -0.75 -7.02 23.05
CA GLY A 99 -0.07 -6.46 24.22
C GLY A 99 -0.60 -5.08 24.63
N MET A 100 -0.89 -4.19 23.67
CA MET A 100 -1.53 -2.90 23.94
C MET A 100 -2.94 -3.06 24.48
N THR A 101 -3.72 -3.98 23.92
CA THR A 101 -5.09 -4.29 24.35
C THR A 101 -5.09 -4.78 25.81
N ALA A 102 -4.21 -5.71 26.16
CA ALA A 102 -4.08 -6.21 27.54
C ALA A 102 -3.73 -5.09 28.53
N ARG A 103 -2.79 -4.20 28.19
CA ARG A 103 -2.45 -3.04 29.02
C ARG A 103 -3.62 -2.07 29.15
N MET A 104 -4.36 -1.82 28.07
CA MET A 104 -5.55 -0.97 28.09
C MET A 104 -6.64 -1.55 29.00
N THR A 105 -6.87 -2.86 28.96
CA THR A 105 -7.78 -3.54 29.89
C THR A 105 -7.34 -3.38 31.34
N GLN A 106 -6.04 -3.51 31.63
CA GLN A 106 -5.50 -3.27 32.97
C GLN A 106 -5.72 -1.83 33.43
N PHE A 107 -5.50 -0.84 32.56
CA PHE A 107 -5.78 0.57 32.87
C PHE A 107 -7.26 0.80 33.16
N THR A 108 -8.16 0.27 32.33
CA THR A 108 -9.61 0.37 32.54
C THR A 108 -10.01 -0.24 33.89
N GLN A 109 -9.49 -1.41 34.24
CA GLN A 109 -9.74 -2.03 35.55
C GLN A 109 -9.20 -1.18 36.70
N ALA A 110 -8.03 -0.58 36.56
CA ALA A 110 -7.47 0.31 37.57
C ALA A 110 -8.33 1.57 37.76
N ILE A 111 -8.80 2.17 36.66
CA ILE A 111 -9.71 3.33 36.69
C ILE A 111 -11.00 2.97 37.42
N ILE A 112 -11.62 1.82 37.10
CA ILE A 112 -12.84 1.34 37.77
C ILE A 112 -12.59 1.15 39.28
N LYS A 113 -11.46 0.55 39.67
CA LYS A 113 -11.10 0.40 41.09
C LYS A 113 -10.95 1.75 41.81
N ILE A 114 -10.31 2.73 41.17
CA ILE A 114 -10.15 4.08 41.71
C ILE A 114 -11.52 4.75 41.85
N GLN A 115 -12.37 4.70 40.83
CA GLN A 115 -13.72 5.26 40.88
C GLN A 115 -14.56 4.62 42.00
N ASN A 116 -14.52 3.30 42.13
CA ASN A 116 -15.22 2.58 43.21
C ASN A 116 -14.69 2.98 44.59
N HIS A 117 -13.36 3.13 44.74
CA HIS A 117 -12.77 3.59 45.98
C HIS A 117 -13.21 5.01 46.35
N LEU A 118 -13.24 5.93 45.37
CA LEU A 118 -13.70 7.31 45.55
C LEU A 118 -15.19 7.40 45.89
N ASN A 119 -16.03 6.59 45.23
CA ASN A 119 -17.48 6.55 45.49
C ASN A 119 -17.82 5.92 46.85
N ASN A 120 -17.04 4.95 47.31
CA ASN A 120 -17.26 4.25 48.58
C ASN A 120 -16.54 4.91 49.77
N GLN A 121 -15.82 6.02 49.58
CA GLN A 121 -15.27 6.76 50.72
C GLN A 121 -16.43 7.35 51.54
N PRO A 122 -16.48 7.13 52.86
CA PRO A 122 -17.44 7.81 53.71
C PRO A 122 -17.20 9.30 53.55
N ARG A 123 -18.19 10.00 52.95
CA ARG A 123 -18.18 11.46 52.85
C ARG A 123 -17.90 11.99 54.23
N ARG A 124 -16.67 12.48 54.43
CA ARG A 124 -16.24 13.12 55.68
C ARG A 124 -17.13 14.36 55.80
N GLN A 125 -18.25 14.21 56.49
CA GLN A 125 -19.19 15.29 56.74
C GLN A 125 -18.40 16.33 57.53
N LYS A 126 -17.91 17.35 56.82
CA LYS A 126 -17.47 18.57 57.48
C LYS A 126 -18.70 19.09 58.20
N LYS A 127 -18.76 18.90 59.52
CA LYS A 127 -19.66 19.63 60.40
C LYS A 127 -19.37 21.11 60.21
N SER A 128 -20.06 21.73 59.28
CA SER A 128 -20.20 23.18 59.17
C SER A 128 -21.36 23.55 60.07
N TYR A 129 -21.06 23.95 61.30
CA TYR A 129 -22.02 24.74 62.06
C TYR A 129 -22.21 26.06 61.30
N TYR A 130 -23.47 26.41 61.01
CA TYR A 130 -23.94 27.50 60.14
C TYR A 130 -23.77 27.24 58.63
N ASN A 131 -24.88 27.10 57.89
CA ASN A 131 -25.54 28.25 57.27
C ASN A 131 -26.81 27.81 56.50
N ASN A 132 -27.94 28.47 56.79
CA ASN A 132 -29.16 28.44 55.98
C ASN A 132 -28.87 29.11 54.63
N SER A 133 -29.31 28.53 53.50
CA SER A 133 -29.55 29.31 52.28
C SER A 133 -30.17 28.46 51.16
N SER A 134 -31.49 28.53 51.06
CA SER A 134 -32.34 28.10 49.96
C SER A 134 -32.19 29.02 48.73
N TYR A 135 -31.04 28.97 48.05
CA TYR A 135 -30.89 29.55 46.71
C TYR A 135 -30.35 28.47 45.76
N GLN A 136 -31.26 27.83 45.03
CA GLN A 136 -30.93 27.25 43.73
C GLN A 136 -30.52 28.43 42.83
N GLY A 137 -29.23 28.75 42.84
CA GLY A 137 -28.66 29.72 41.92
C GLY A 137 -28.81 29.18 40.50
N HIS A 138 -29.72 29.75 39.73
CA HIS A 138 -29.63 29.71 38.28
C HIS A 138 -28.28 30.30 37.91
N THR A 139 -27.32 29.45 37.53
CA THR A 139 -26.10 29.91 36.89
C THR A 139 -26.53 30.67 35.63
N PRO A 140 -26.13 31.95 35.46
CA PRO A 140 -26.48 32.71 34.26
C PRO A 140 -26.10 31.89 33.03
N ARG A 141 -27.08 31.61 32.17
CA ARG A 141 -26.87 30.85 30.94
C ARG A 141 -25.89 31.64 30.08
N ILE A 142 -24.65 31.17 30.02
CA ILE A 142 -23.59 31.86 29.28
C ILE A 142 -24.02 31.89 27.81
N GLN A 143 -24.02 33.09 27.24
CA GLN A 143 -24.41 33.28 25.85
C GLN A 143 -23.36 32.67 24.92
N PRO A 144 -23.77 32.15 23.75
CA PRO A 144 -22.82 31.69 22.75
C PRO A 144 -21.88 32.83 22.34
N LEU A 145 -20.59 32.53 22.18
CA LEU A 145 -19.57 33.51 21.85
C LEU A 145 -19.21 33.46 20.37
N THR A 146 -18.83 34.62 19.81
CA THR A 146 -18.12 34.66 18.53
C THR A 146 -16.69 34.17 18.70
N GLU A 147 -16.00 33.91 17.60
CA GLU A 147 -14.62 33.43 17.60
C GLU A 147 -13.68 34.42 18.31
N GLU A 148 -13.87 35.72 18.11
CA GLU A 148 -13.12 36.80 18.77
C GLU A 148 -13.43 36.88 20.26
N GLY A 149 -14.70 36.68 20.62
CA GLY A 149 -15.14 36.64 22.02
C GLY A 149 -14.53 35.46 22.77
N LEU A 150 -14.49 34.28 22.12
CA LEU A 150 -13.84 33.10 22.69
C LEU A 150 -12.32 33.28 22.81
N ALA A 151 -11.67 33.84 21.79
CA ALA A 151 -10.24 34.14 21.78
C ALA A 151 -9.86 35.05 22.97
N SER A 152 -10.63 36.13 23.15
CA SER A 152 -10.45 37.07 24.26
C SER A 152 -10.64 36.39 25.62
N ARG A 153 -11.63 35.48 25.74
CA ARG A 153 -11.92 34.75 26.98
C ARG A 153 -10.83 33.74 27.34
N LEU A 154 -10.35 32.98 26.35
CA LEU A 154 -9.30 31.98 26.54
C LEU A 154 -7.90 32.60 26.61
N GLY A 155 -7.76 33.89 26.29
CA GLY A 155 -6.49 34.60 26.26
C GLY A 155 -5.56 34.11 25.13
N VAL A 156 -6.14 33.77 23.99
CA VAL A 156 -5.42 33.27 22.79
C VAL A 156 -5.78 34.11 21.57
N ASN A 157 -5.02 33.96 20.49
CA ASN A 157 -5.36 34.59 19.22
C ASN A 157 -6.50 33.84 18.52
N VAL A 158 -7.29 34.58 17.72
CA VAL A 158 -8.37 34.04 16.88
C VAL A 158 -7.86 32.90 15.99
N GLU A 159 -6.67 33.08 15.42
CA GLU A 159 -6.03 32.11 14.53
C GLU A 159 -5.70 30.79 15.24
N THR A 160 -5.28 30.86 16.50
CA THR A 160 -5.03 29.66 17.31
C THR A 160 -6.32 28.88 17.54
N ILE A 161 -7.46 29.55 17.75
CA ILE A 161 -8.76 28.86 17.89
C ILE A 161 -9.11 28.13 16.59
N ARG A 162 -8.92 28.81 15.46
CA ARG A 162 -9.17 28.29 14.11
C ARG A 162 -8.32 27.05 13.83
N GLU A 163 -7.02 27.13 14.10
CA GLU A 163 -6.07 26.03 13.98
C GLU A 163 -6.45 24.84 14.87
N GLN A 164 -6.74 25.09 16.15
CA GLN A 164 -7.09 24.02 17.09
C GLN A 164 -8.43 23.36 16.73
N ARG A 165 -9.39 24.12 16.20
CA ARG A 165 -10.67 23.58 15.72
C ARG A 165 -10.48 22.65 14.51
N ILE A 166 -9.53 22.95 13.62
CA ILE A 166 -9.22 22.12 12.44
C ILE A 166 -8.40 20.90 12.82
N ASN A 167 -7.42 21.07 13.73
CA ASN A 167 -6.45 20.03 14.07
C ASN A 167 -6.96 19.02 15.12
N LEU A 168 -7.91 19.42 15.98
CA LEU A 168 -8.43 18.57 17.05
C LEU A 168 -9.83 18.03 16.69
N HIS A 169 -10.07 16.76 17.03
CA HIS A 169 -11.42 16.20 17.01
C HIS A 169 -12.32 16.94 18.03
N PRO A 170 -13.63 17.15 17.78
CA PRO A 170 -14.47 18.07 18.57
C PRO A 170 -14.42 17.90 20.10
N PRO A 171 -14.46 16.68 20.68
CA PRO A 171 -14.32 16.50 22.14
C PRO A 171 -12.95 16.92 22.70
N LEU A 172 -11.89 16.78 21.91
CA LEU A 172 -10.55 17.22 22.31
C LEU A 172 -10.43 18.74 22.25
N PHE A 173 -11.08 19.38 21.27
CA PHE A 173 -11.19 20.84 21.23
C PHE A 173 -11.91 21.38 22.46
N VAL A 174 -13.04 20.77 22.84
CA VAL A 174 -13.78 21.14 24.05
C VAL A 174 -12.92 21.02 25.31
N ALA A 175 -12.17 19.91 25.45
CA ALA A 175 -11.25 19.70 26.57
C ALA A 175 -10.09 20.72 26.59
N TRP A 176 -9.56 21.07 25.41
CA TRP A 176 -8.54 22.10 25.27
C TRP A 176 -9.05 23.47 25.71
N CYS A 177 -10.26 23.86 25.26
CA CYS A 177 -10.95 25.07 25.73
C CYS A 177 -11.13 25.05 27.25
N LYS A 178 -11.54 23.91 27.82
CA LYS A 178 -11.73 23.72 29.26
C LYS A 178 -10.47 23.93 30.08
N GLY A 179 -9.31 23.53 29.57
CA GLY A 179 -8.01 23.75 30.19
C GLY A 179 -7.50 25.19 30.10
N LYS A 180 -8.02 25.98 29.16
CA LYS A 180 -7.64 27.39 28.95
C LYS A 180 -8.59 28.36 29.64
N ASP A 181 -9.87 28.03 29.73
CA ASP A 181 -10.86 28.89 30.38
C ASP A 181 -10.63 28.93 31.89
N ARG A 182 -10.52 30.14 32.46
CA ARG A 182 -10.37 30.36 33.90
C ARG A 182 -11.54 29.79 34.70
N SER A 183 -12.74 29.68 34.11
CA SER A 183 -13.90 29.05 34.75
C SER A 183 -13.95 27.53 34.57
N GLY A 184 -12.98 26.92 33.87
CA GLY A 184 -12.96 25.49 33.59
C GLY A 184 -14.13 25.04 32.70
N MET A 185 -14.56 25.88 31.75
CA MET A 185 -15.68 25.61 30.85
C MET A 185 -15.20 25.20 29.46
N GLY A 186 -15.80 24.14 28.93
CA GLY A 186 -15.58 23.72 27.56
C GLY A 186 -16.38 24.58 26.58
N TRP A 187 -15.88 24.74 25.36
CA TRP A 187 -16.55 25.48 24.30
C TRP A 187 -16.58 24.63 23.04
N GLU A 188 -17.77 24.47 22.46
CA GLU A 188 -18.01 23.68 21.27
C GLU A 188 -18.49 24.59 20.14
N PHE A 189 -17.95 24.38 18.94
CA PHE A 189 -18.38 25.12 17.76
C PHE A 189 -19.64 24.49 17.15
N ASN A 190 -20.70 25.29 16.97
CA ASN A 190 -21.91 24.83 16.31
C ASN A 190 -21.99 25.40 14.89
N GLU A 191 -21.78 24.55 13.89
CA GLU A 191 -21.74 24.88 12.46
C GLU A 191 -23.00 25.59 11.96
N ASN A 192 -24.17 25.26 12.52
CA ASN A 192 -25.44 25.87 12.10
C ASN A 192 -25.55 27.33 12.53
N THR A 193 -24.92 27.68 13.65
CA THR A 193 -24.98 29.04 14.23
C THR A 193 -23.74 29.86 13.95
N GLY A 194 -22.61 29.21 13.61
CA GLY A 194 -21.30 29.85 13.52
C GLY A 194 -20.77 30.37 14.86
N LEU A 195 -21.36 29.95 15.98
CA LEU A 195 -21.02 30.41 17.33
C LEU A 195 -20.51 29.28 18.22
N TYR A 196 -19.77 29.66 19.25
CA TYR A 196 -19.26 28.75 20.27
C TYR A 196 -20.24 28.67 21.44
N HIS A 197 -20.73 27.46 21.72
CA HIS A 197 -21.65 27.18 22.80
C HIS A 197 -20.90 26.56 23.99
N PRO A 198 -21.34 26.85 25.23
CA PRO A 198 -20.73 26.25 26.40
C PRO A 198 -21.05 24.73 26.45
N ALA A 199 -20.01 23.92 26.57
CA ALA A 199 -20.07 22.46 26.73
C ALA A 199 -19.56 22.06 28.12
N SER A 200 -20.27 21.13 28.78
CA SER A 200 -19.97 20.69 30.16
C SER A 200 -18.94 19.56 30.20
#